data_AF-A0A3A9FXI8-F1
#
_entry.id   AF-A0A3A9FXI8-F1
#
_cell.length_a   1.000
_cell.length_b   1.000
_cell.length_c   1.000
_cell.angle_alpha   90.00
_cell.angle_beta   90.00
_cell.angle_gamma   90.00
#
_symmetry.space_group_name_H-M   'P 1'
#
loop_
_entity.id
_entity.type
_entity.pdbx_description
1 polymer ?
#
loop_
_entity_poly.entity_id
_entity_poly.type
_entity_poly.pdbx_seq_one_letter_code
_entity_poly.pdbx_strand_id
1 'polypeptide(L)'
;MRVKQYKDNSSASIYFYHKGLMKYVGVMLKGKMEVLTDQETKNMIWKKGDTMYYKKGVTDPDYCVLKFTATSGRYYCDLKTENFDIK
;
A
#
# COMPACT_ATOMS: atom_id res chain seq x y z
N MET A 1 -2.46 9.45 -12.47
CA MET A 1 -3.85 9.00 -12.17
C MET A 1 -4.08 8.71 -10.68
N ARG A 2 -3.42 7.71 -10.06
CA ARG A 2 -3.65 7.33 -8.64
C ARG A 2 -3.36 8.44 -7.63
N VAL A 3 -2.28 9.19 -7.83
CA VAL A 3 -1.93 10.37 -7.00
C VAL A 3 -3.09 11.37 -6.93
N LYS A 4 -3.70 11.70 -8.08
CA LYS A 4 -4.84 12.62 -8.12
C LYS A 4 -6.03 12.05 -7.35
N GLN A 5 -6.37 10.78 -7.58
CA GLN A 5 -7.47 10.12 -6.88
C GLN A 5 -7.30 10.14 -5.36
N TYR A 6 -6.10 9.84 -4.84
CA TYR A 6 -5.85 9.85 -3.40
C TYR A 6 -5.76 11.25 -2.79
N LYS A 7 -5.40 12.27 -3.58
CA LYS A 7 -5.52 13.67 -3.16
C LYS A 7 -6.97 14.11 -3.05
N ASP A 8 -7.84 13.64 -3.95
CA ASP A 8 -9.27 13.98 -3.96
C ASP A 8 -10.05 13.18 -2.90
N ASN A 9 -9.70 11.91 -2.67
CA ASN A 9 -10.28 11.05 -1.64
C ASN A 9 -9.25 10.03 -1.14
N SER A 10 -8.86 10.14 0.14
CA SER A 10 -7.84 9.28 0.74
C SER A 10 -8.32 7.88 1.10
N SER A 11 -9.62 7.57 0.96
CA SER A 11 -10.17 6.25 1.28
C SER A 11 -9.53 5.17 0.40
N ALA A 12 -8.92 4.16 1.02
CA ALA A 12 -8.20 3.11 0.32
C ALA A 12 -8.33 1.75 0.99
N SER A 13 -8.05 0.70 0.23
CA SER A 13 -7.86 -0.65 0.75
C SER A 13 -6.69 -1.35 0.06
N ILE A 14 -5.94 -2.15 0.80
CA ILE A 14 -4.89 -3.01 0.27
C ILE A 14 -5.29 -4.47 0.52
N TYR A 15 -5.13 -5.31 -0.49
CA TYR A 15 -5.42 -6.73 -0.40
C TYR A 15 -4.15 -7.55 -0.57
N PHE A 16 -3.89 -8.42 0.39
CA PHE A 16 -2.84 -9.43 0.30
C PHE A 16 -3.47 -10.80 0.26
N TYR A 17 -2.86 -11.70 -0.49
CA TYR A 17 -3.22 -13.11 -0.43
C TYR A 17 -1.96 -13.96 -0.36
N HIS A 18 -2.11 -15.12 0.26
CA HIS A 18 -1.12 -16.17 0.25
C HIS A 18 -1.79 -17.48 -0.17
N LYS A 19 -1.30 -18.04 -1.27
CA LYS A 19 -1.67 -19.37 -1.74
C LYS A 19 -0.75 -20.38 -1.08
N GLY A 20 -1.25 -21.08 -0.07
CA GLY A 20 -0.60 -22.25 0.52
C GLY A 20 -0.87 -23.51 -0.29
N LEU A 21 -0.28 -24.64 0.15
CA LEU A 21 -0.45 -25.96 -0.49
C LEU A 21 -1.89 -26.48 -0.38
N MET A 22 -2.53 -26.28 0.77
CA MET A 22 -3.88 -26.79 1.06
C MET A 22 -4.91 -25.68 1.32
N LYS A 23 -4.46 -24.45 1.60
CA LYS A 23 -5.31 -23.33 2.02
C LYS A 23 -4.97 -22.05 1.28
N TYR A 24 -5.99 -21.24 1.03
CA TYR A 24 -5.87 -19.89 0.53
C TYR A 24 -6.25 -18.93 1.64
N VAL A 25 -5.35 -18.02 1.97
CA VAL A 25 -5.61 -16.99 2.97
C VAL A 25 -5.51 -15.61 2.33
N GLY A 26 -6.41 -14.71 2.72
CA GLY A 26 -6.45 -13.34 2.26
C GLY A 26 -6.61 -12.38 3.43
N VAL A 27 -6.07 -11.19 3.28
CA VAL A 27 -6.34 -10.07 4.18
C VAL A 27 -6.56 -8.81 3.36
N MET A 28 -7.75 -8.23 3.51
CA MET A 28 -8.04 -6.86 3.10
C MET A 28 -7.77 -5.94 4.29
N LEU A 29 -6.99 -4.90 4.11
CA LEU A 29 -6.87 -3.79 5.05
C LEU A 29 -7.60 -2.58 4.46
N LYS A 30 -8.41 -1.90 5.25
CA LYS A 30 -9.11 -0.67 4.91
C LYS A 30 -8.49 0.48 5.70
N GLY A 31 -8.32 1.63 5.06
CA GLY A 31 -7.63 2.74 5.67
C GLY A 31 -7.57 3.98 4.80
N LYS A 32 -6.59 4.83 5.10
CA LYS A 32 -6.31 6.05 4.35
C LYS A 32 -4.99 5.94 3.61
N MET A 33 -4.95 6.46 2.39
CA MET A 33 -3.74 6.61 1.59
C MET A 33 -3.35 8.09 1.53
N GLU A 34 -2.11 8.39 1.90
CA GLU A 34 -1.52 9.72 1.82
C GLU A 34 -0.44 9.73 0.74
N VAL A 35 -0.42 10.77 -0.09
CA VAL A 35 0.64 10.99 -1.07
C VAL A 35 1.73 11.84 -0.42
N LEU A 36 2.91 11.25 -0.22
CA LEU A 36 4.08 11.92 0.36
C LEU A 36 5.04 12.32 -0.77
N THR A 37 5.31 13.62 -0.87
CA THR A 37 6.14 14.21 -1.94
C THR A 37 7.40 14.89 -1.42
N ASP A 38 7.58 14.99 -0.10
CA ASP A 38 8.77 15.57 0.51
C ASP A 38 10.00 14.70 0.23
N GLN A 39 11.12 15.36 -0.01
CA GLN A 39 12.35 14.66 -0.40
C GLN A 39 12.92 13.81 0.75
N GLU A 40 12.68 14.20 2.00
CA GLU A 40 13.11 13.46 3.19
C GLU A 40 12.51 12.05 3.21
N THR A 41 11.18 11.93 3.06
CA THR A 41 10.48 10.65 2.99
C THR A 41 10.92 9.83 1.78
N LYS A 42 11.05 10.48 0.62
CA LYS A 42 11.54 9.81 -0.60
C LYS A 42 12.93 9.21 -0.39
N ASN A 43 13.84 9.94 0.27
CA ASN A 43 15.17 9.46 0.61
C ASN A 43 15.14 8.31 1.62
N MET A 44 14.27 8.38 2.63
CA MET A 44 14.17 7.38 3.69
C MET A 44 13.75 5.99 3.18
N ILE A 45 12.83 5.94 2.22
CA ILE A 45 12.23 4.68 1.74
C ILE A 45 12.97 4.09 0.54
N TRP A 46 13.72 4.91 -0.21
CA TRP A 46 14.42 4.52 -1.43
C TRP A 46 15.34 3.30 -1.23
N LYS A 47 15.24 2.33 -2.14
CA LYS A 47 16.08 1.12 -2.16
C LYS A 47 16.86 1.02 -3.46
N LYS A 48 18.00 0.32 -3.42
CA LYS A 48 18.85 0.09 -4.60
C LYS A 48 18.06 -0.46 -5.81
N GLY A 49 17.08 -1.34 -5.57
CA GLY A 49 16.23 -1.92 -6.62
C GLY A 49 15.27 -0.94 -7.29
N ASP A 50 14.96 0.20 -6.67
CA ASP A 50 14.00 1.18 -7.20
C ASP A 50 14.52 1.86 -8.48
N THR A 51 15.85 1.90 -8.68
CA THR A 51 16.48 2.39 -9.91
C THR A 51 16.04 1.63 -11.17
N MET A 52 15.58 0.39 -11.04
CA MET A 52 15.00 -0.38 -12.14
C MET A 52 13.74 0.29 -12.70
N TYR A 53 12.95 0.94 -11.84
CA TYR A 53 11.69 1.58 -12.19
C TYR A 53 11.83 3.09 -12.37
N TYR A 54 12.70 3.74 -11.59
CA TYR A 54 12.91 5.18 -11.58
C TYR A 54 14.36 5.51 -11.93
N LYS A 55 14.64 5.59 -13.24
CA LYS A 55 16.01 5.71 -13.78
C LYS A 55 16.72 6.99 -13.35
N LYS A 56 15.98 8.05 -13.00
CA LYS A 56 16.56 9.31 -12.51
C LYS A 56 16.80 9.30 -11.00
N GLY A 57 16.62 8.15 -10.34
CA GLY A 57 16.88 7.97 -8.93
C GLY A 57 15.80 8.55 -8.03
N VAL A 58 16.18 8.87 -6.79
CA VAL A 58 15.24 9.34 -5.77
C VAL A 58 14.58 10.69 -6.10
N THR A 59 15.14 11.46 -7.04
CA THR A 59 14.59 12.73 -7.52
C THR A 59 13.78 12.58 -8.81
N ASP A 60 13.55 11.36 -9.28
CA ASP A 60 12.73 11.10 -10.46
C ASP A 60 11.33 11.72 -10.26
N PRO A 61 10.82 12.54 -11.22
CA PRO A 61 9.52 13.18 -11.12
C PRO A 61 8.36 12.18 -11.08
N ASP A 62 8.58 10.96 -11.57
CA ASP A 62 7.58 9.89 -11.54
C ASP A 62 7.63 9.07 -10.24
N TYR A 63 8.65 9.27 -9.40
CA TYR A 63 8.76 8.63 -8.09
C TYR A 63 7.98 9.40 -7.02
N CYS A 64 7.00 8.74 -6.41
CA CYS A 64 6.28 9.22 -5.24
C CYS A 64 6.14 8.13 -4.19
N VAL A 65 6.00 8.54 -2.93
CA VAL A 65 5.75 7.63 -1.81
C VAL A 65 4.26 7.69 -1.45
N LEU A 66 3.68 6.51 -1.24
CA LEU A 66 2.34 6.37 -0.71
C LEU A 66 2.39 5.79 0.70
N LYS A 67 1.80 6.48 1.66
CA LYS A 67 1.66 6.00 3.04
C LYS A 67 0.24 5.51 3.26
N PHE A 68 0.10 4.23 3.53
CA PHE A 68 -1.17 3.63 3.91
C PHE A 68 -1.25 3.48 5.42
N THR A 69 -2.31 4.02 6.02
CA THR A 69 -2.63 3.83 7.44
C THR A 69 -3.91 3.04 7.55
N ALA A 70 -3.78 1.78 7.96
CA ALA A 70 -4.90 0.86 8.13
C ALA A 70 -5.71 1.21 9.40
N THR A 71 -7.02 1.01 9.33
CA THR A 71 -7.98 1.29 10.43
C THR A 71 -8.81 0.07 10.79
N SER A 72 -9.05 -0.80 9.81
CA SER A 72 -9.76 -2.08 9.98
C SER A 72 -9.33 -3.03 8.88
N GLY A 73 -9.76 -4.28 8.95
CA GLY A 73 -9.52 -5.25 7.91
C GLY A 73 -10.57 -6.36 7.88
N ARG A 74 -10.42 -7.22 6.87
CA ARG A 74 -11.16 -8.46 6.73
C ARG A 74 -10.18 -9.58 6.41
N TYR A 75 -10.19 -10.61 7.23
CA TYR A 75 -9.48 -11.86 6.99
C TYR A 75 -10.37 -12.81 6.19
N TYR A 76 -9.77 -13.60 5.30
CA TYR A 76 -10.41 -14.57 4.42
C TYR A 76 -9.67 -15.89 4.53
N CYS A 77 -10.39 -16.99 4.80
CA CYS A 77 -9.82 -18.33 4.86
C CYS A 77 -10.93 -19.38 4.74
N ASP A 78 -10.72 -20.43 3.94
CA ASP A 78 -11.63 -21.57 3.82
C ASP A 78 -13.10 -21.15 3.56
N LEU A 79 -13.32 -20.20 2.64
CA LEU A 79 -14.61 -19.58 2.30
C LEU A 79 -15.30 -18.82 3.46
N LYS A 80 -14.62 -18.62 4.58
CA LYS A 80 -15.06 -17.82 5.73
C LYS A 80 -14.36 -16.47 5.74
N THR A 81 -15.00 -15.50 6.39
CA THR A 81 -14.45 -14.16 6.55
C THR A 81 -14.69 -13.60 7.94
N GLU A 82 -13.71 -12.86 8.46
CA GLU A 82 -13.79 -12.20 9.76
C GLU A 82 -13.35 -10.75 9.63
N ASN A 83 -14.14 -9.81 10.16
CA ASN A 83 -13.75 -8.39 10.21
C ASN A 83 -13.02 -8.11 11.52
N PHE A 84 -12.06 -7.20 11.49
CA PHE A 84 -11.33 -6.74 12.67
C PHE A 84 -11.01 -5.24 12.58
N ASP A 85 -10.87 -4.60 13.72
CA ASP A 85 -10.38 -3.23 13.83
C ASP A 85 -8.89 -3.23 14.19
N ILE A 86 -8.20 -2.18 13.77
CA ILE A 86 -6.77 -1.96 14.08
C ILE A 86 -6.73 -0.90 15.18
N LYS A 87 -6.18 -1.30 16.34
CA LYS A 87 -5.99 -0.42 17.49
C LYS A 87 -4.76 0.46 17.32
#